data_AF-A0A7H2PT98-F1
#
_entry.id   AF-A0A7H2PT98-F1
#
_cell.length_a   1.000
_cell.length_b   1.000
_cell.length_c   1.000
_cell.angle_alpha   90.00
_cell.angle_beta   90.00
_cell.angle_gamma   90.00
#
_symmetry.space_group_name_H-M   'P 1'
#
loop_
_entity.id
_entity.type
_entity.pdbx_description
1 polymer ?
#
loop_
_entity_poly.entity_id
_entity_poly.type
_entity_poly.pdbx_seq_one_letter_code
_entity_poly.pdbx_strand_id
1 'polypeptide(L)'
;MTDLNKEREAFEKLSEIAEILNEEKSHFNGDFYDLPFNSCAESFINGAWYAWQEKAKAQAVPEGYVVVPKQPTPKMIDATWDFDDEIIEMSSNTRNEFIWKKMVEASESGAEG
;
A
#
# COMPACT_ATOMS: atom_id res chain seq x y z
N MET A 1 -6.60 -3.02 2.21
CA MET A 1 -6.65 -1.80 1.38
C MET A 1 -6.14 -0.65 2.23
N THR A 2 -5.12 0.08 1.76
CA THR A 2 -4.57 1.23 2.50
C THR A 2 -5.62 2.33 2.59
N ASP A 3 -5.83 2.86 3.79
CA ASP A 3 -6.78 3.95 4.04
C ASP A 3 -6.13 5.28 3.65
N LEU A 4 -6.45 5.74 2.44
CA LEU A 4 -5.85 6.95 1.87
C LEU A 4 -6.10 8.21 2.71
N ASN A 5 -7.19 8.27 3.46
CA ASN A 5 -7.48 9.41 4.32
C ASN A 5 -6.54 9.42 5.53
N LYS A 6 -6.28 8.25 6.13
CA LYS A 6 -5.30 8.12 7.22
C LYS A 6 -3.88 8.46 6.76
N GLU A 7 -3.48 8.00 5.57
CA GLU A 7 -2.17 8.34 5.00
C GLU A 7 -2.05 9.84 4.73
N ARG A 8 -3.12 10.49 4.27
CA ARG A 8 -3.13 11.95 4.06
C ARG A 8 -2.98 12.69 5.37
N GLU A 9 -3.72 12.29 6.41
CA GLU A 9 -3.60 12.87 7.74
C GLU A 9 -2.18 12.71 8.31
N ALA A 10 -1.54 11.56 8.09
CA ALA A 10 -0.17 11.32 8.52
C ALA A 10 0.82 12.23 7.78
N PHE A 11 0.65 12.38 6.46
CA PHE A 11 1.46 13.29 5.63
C PHE A 11 1.33 14.75 6.07
N GLU A 12 0.11 15.23 6.34
CA GLU A 12 -0.12 16.61 6.80
C GLU A 12 0.40 16.88 8.22
N LYS A 13 0.60 15.85 9.03
CA LYS A 13 1.16 15.94 10.39
C LYS A 13 2.70 15.94 10.43
N LEU A 14 3.38 15.72 9.30
CA LEU A 14 4.83 15.89 9.23
C LEU A 14 5.19 17.33 9.60
N SER A 15 6.21 17.52 10.44
CA SER A 15 6.61 18.83 10.99
C SER A 15 6.74 19.90 9.91
N GLU A 16 7.45 19.58 8.85
CA GLU A 16 7.76 20.48 7.73
C GLU A 16 6.49 20.85 6.93
N ILE A 17 5.56 19.91 6.79
CA ILE A 17 4.29 20.14 6.07
C ILE A 17 3.33 20.94 6.95
N ALA A 18 3.23 20.59 8.23
CA ALA A 18 2.39 21.26 9.20
C ALA A 18 2.80 22.72 9.41
N GLU A 19 4.12 22.99 9.48
CA GLU A 19 4.67 24.35 9.57
C GLU A 19 4.28 25.19 8.36
N ILE A 20 4.51 24.68 7.13
CA ILE A 20 4.12 25.38 5.89
C ILE A 20 2.61 25.64 5.86
N LEU A 21 1.78 24.62 6.15
CA LEU A 21 0.33 24.79 6.15
C LEU A 21 -0.16 25.79 7.20
N ASN A 22 0.53 25.89 8.35
CA ASN A 22 0.19 26.83 9.40
C ASN A 22 0.65 28.26 9.07
N GLU A 23 1.85 28.43 8.51
CA GLU A 23 2.33 29.71 8.00
C GLU A 23 1.39 30.27 6.94
N GLU A 24 0.99 29.44 5.98
CA GLU A 24 0.03 29.82 4.94
C GLU A 24 -1.32 30.22 5.54
N LYS A 25 -1.87 29.45 6.49
CA LYS A 25 -3.10 29.86 7.20
C LYS A 25 -2.95 31.19 7.94
N SER A 26 -1.75 31.50 8.45
CA SER A 26 -1.48 32.76 9.16
C SER A 26 -1.31 33.96 8.22
N HIS A 27 -0.71 33.76 7.04
CA HIS A 27 -0.50 34.80 6.04
C HIS A 27 -1.79 35.24 5.33
N PHE A 28 -2.79 34.36 5.26
CA PHE A 28 -4.08 34.64 4.64
C PHE A 28 -5.16 35.15 5.62
N ASN A 29 -4.81 35.40 6.88
CA ASN A 29 -5.74 35.86 7.93
C ASN A 29 -5.88 37.40 8.01
N GLY A 30 -5.39 38.15 7.03
CA GLY A 30 -5.51 39.62 6.98
C GLY A 30 -6.03 40.13 5.64
N ASP A 31 -7.27 40.62 5.61
CA ASP A 31 -7.93 41.50 4.63
C ASP A 31 -7.77 41.24 3.12
N PHE A 32 -7.13 40.15 2.68
CA PHE A 32 -7.01 39.74 1.29
C PHE A 32 -8.09 38.71 0.95
N TYR A 33 -9.36 39.13 1.03
CA TYR A 33 -10.49 38.31 0.64
C TYR A 33 -10.54 38.09 -0.89
N ASP A 34 -10.87 36.85 -1.26
CA ASP A 34 -11.40 36.40 -2.55
C ASP A 34 -10.47 36.31 -3.77
N LEU A 35 -9.22 35.89 -3.56
CA LEU A 35 -8.47 35.26 -4.65
C LEU A 35 -8.62 33.74 -4.55
N PRO A 36 -9.05 33.02 -5.61
CA PRO A 36 -9.25 31.56 -5.61
C PRO A 36 -7.93 30.78 -5.54
N PHE A 37 -6.83 31.47 -5.22
CA PHE A 37 -5.50 30.91 -5.13
C PHE A 37 -5.26 30.54 -3.67
N ASN A 38 -5.54 29.27 -3.35
CA ASN A 38 -4.75 28.57 -2.34
C ASN A 38 -3.28 28.92 -2.58
N SER A 39 -2.54 29.20 -1.51
CA SER A 39 -1.16 29.66 -1.63
C SER A 39 -0.33 28.75 -2.55
N CYS A 40 0.73 29.30 -3.14
CA CYS A 40 1.62 28.50 -3.98
C CYS A 40 2.16 27.27 -3.23
N ALA A 41 2.36 27.38 -1.91
CA ALA A 41 2.82 26.27 -1.09
C ALA A 41 1.72 25.21 -0.86
N GLU A 42 0.48 25.62 -0.55
CA GLU A 42 -0.65 24.69 -0.41
C GLU A 42 -0.94 23.95 -1.74
N SER A 43 -0.93 24.69 -2.84
CA SER A 43 -1.09 24.12 -4.19
C SER A 43 0.02 23.10 -4.49
N PHE A 44 1.26 23.39 -4.12
CA PHE A 44 2.38 22.47 -4.28
C PHE A 44 2.23 21.20 -3.42
N ILE A 45 1.84 21.33 -2.14
CA ILE A 45 1.61 20.20 -1.23
C ILE A 45 0.49 19.29 -1.75
N ASN A 46 -0.60 19.87 -2.23
CA ASN A 46 -1.69 19.12 -2.85
C ASN A 46 -1.22 18.41 -4.13
N GLY A 47 -0.48 19.10 -5.00
CA GLY A 47 0.12 18.50 -6.19
C GLY A 47 1.07 17.32 -5.87
N ALA A 48 1.93 17.48 -4.87
CA ALA A 48 2.85 16.43 -4.42
C ALA A 48 2.10 15.19 -3.91
N TRP A 49 1.02 15.39 -3.15
CA TRP A 49 0.18 14.30 -2.68
C TRP A 49 -0.55 13.57 -3.81
N TYR A 50 -1.14 14.31 -4.77
CA TYR A 50 -1.77 13.69 -5.94
C TYR A 50 -0.75 12.86 -6.74
N ALA A 51 0.46 13.38 -6.95
CA ALA A 51 1.52 12.66 -7.65
C ALA A 51 1.93 11.39 -6.89
N TRP A 52 2.04 11.46 -5.56
CA TRP A 52 2.29 10.29 -4.72
C TRP A 52 1.17 9.26 -4.83
N GLN A 53 -0.09 9.69 -4.78
CA GLN A 53 -1.25 8.81 -4.87
C GLN A 53 -1.29 8.06 -6.21
N GLU A 54 -1.04 8.74 -7.33
CA GLU A 54 -0.99 8.10 -8.65
C GLU A 54 0.15 7.08 -8.75
N LYS A 55 1.32 7.40 -8.17
CA LYS A 55 2.44 6.46 -8.09
C LYS A 55 2.13 5.27 -7.18
N ALA A 56 1.48 5.49 -6.05
CA ALA A 56 1.06 4.45 -5.12
C ALA A 56 0.02 3.52 -5.75
N LYS A 57 -0.96 4.07 -6.50
CA LYS A 57 -1.92 3.29 -7.30
C LYS A 57 -1.22 2.44 -8.36
N ALA A 58 -0.21 2.98 -9.04
CA ALA A 58 0.56 2.23 -10.05
C ALA A 58 1.43 1.11 -9.44
N GLN A 59 1.80 1.23 -8.17
CA GLN A 59 2.51 0.20 -7.41
C GLN A 59 1.56 -0.75 -6.66
N ALA A 60 0.26 -0.46 -6.62
CA ALA A 60 -0.71 -1.31 -5.98
C ALA A 60 -0.86 -2.63 -6.76
N VAL A 61 -0.87 -3.74 -6.02
CA VAL A 61 -1.19 -5.05 -6.58
C VAL A 61 -2.64 -5.03 -7.03
N PRO A 62 -2.96 -5.40 -8.29
CA PRO A 62 -4.35 -5.41 -8.77
C PRO A 62 -5.24 -6.34 -7.94
N GLU A 63 -6.54 -6.07 -7.92
CA GLU A 63 -7.50 -6.93 -7.23
C GLU A 63 -7.49 -8.35 -7.80
N GLY A 64 -7.42 -9.36 -6.93
CA GLY A 64 -7.28 -10.77 -7.31
C GLY A 64 -5.84 -11.23 -7.58
N TYR A 65 -4.84 -10.36 -7.40
CA TYR A 65 -3.42 -10.70 -7.53
C TYR A 65 -2.71 -10.61 -6.18
N VAL A 66 -1.62 -11.37 -6.05
CA VAL A 66 -0.72 -11.36 -4.88
C VAL A 66 0.72 -11.26 -5.37
N VAL A 67 1.57 -10.55 -4.62
CA VAL A 67 3.00 -10.49 -4.91
C VAL A 67 3.68 -11.66 -4.23
N VAL A 68 4.32 -12.51 -5.03
CA VAL A 68 5.15 -13.62 -4.55
C VAL A 68 6.57 -13.50 -5.10
N PRO A 69 7.58 -14.03 -4.39
CA PRO A 69 8.92 -14.17 -4.94
C PRO A 69 8.93 -14.96 -6.25
N LYS A 70 9.83 -14.59 -7.17
CA LYS A 70 9.97 -15.28 -8.48
C LYS A 70 10.38 -16.75 -8.34
N GLN A 71 11.02 -17.11 -7.23
CA GLN A 71 11.36 -18.48 -6.87
C GLN A 71 10.79 -18.75 -5.47
N PRO A 72 10.19 -19.91 -5.22
CA PRO A 72 9.62 -20.21 -3.91
C PRO A 72 10.72 -20.23 -2.83
N THR A 73 10.40 -19.70 -1.66
CA THR A 73 11.29 -19.75 -0.50
C THR A 73 11.21 -21.12 0.17
N PRO A 74 12.23 -21.53 0.96
CA PRO A 74 12.17 -22.77 1.72
C PRO A 74 10.89 -22.88 2.57
N LYS A 75 10.49 -21.81 3.27
CA LYS A 75 9.25 -21.77 4.06
C LYS A 75 7.99 -22.04 3.23
N MET A 76 7.92 -21.54 2.00
CA MET A 76 6.79 -21.81 1.09
C MET A 76 6.76 -23.28 0.70
N ILE A 77 7.93 -23.87 0.41
CA ILE A 77 8.05 -25.30 0.06
C ILE A 77 7.68 -26.16 1.27
N ASP A 78 8.24 -25.85 2.45
CA ASP A 78 8.02 -26.58 3.71
C ASP A 78 6.53 -26.62 4.08
N ALA A 79 5.77 -25.55 3.80
CA ALA A 79 4.34 -25.45 4.09
C ALA A 79 3.46 -26.49 3.36
N THR A 80 3.99 -27.19 2.35
CA THR A 80 3.26 -28.25 1.65
C THR A 80 3.56 -29.65 2.15
N TRP A 81 4.70 -29.85 2.85
CA TRP A 81 5.14 -31.17 3.30
C TRP A 81 4.22 -31.78 4.36
N ASP A 82 3.59 -30.94 5.19
CA ASP A 82 2.64 -31.39 6.22
C ASP A 82 1.37 -32.06 5.64
N PHE A 83 1.16 -31.95 4.32
CA PHE A 83 -0.04 -32.44 3.62
C PHE A 83 0.26 -33.53 2.60
N ASP A 84 1.45 -34.14 2.61
CA ASP A 84 1.89 -35.07 1.55
C ASP A 84 0.93 -36.26 1.37
N ASP A 85 0.44 -36.82 2.47
CA ASP A 85 -0.55 -37.92 2.48
C ASP A 85 -1.92 -37.50 1.91
N GLU A 86 -2.35 -36.25 2.11
CA GLU A 86 -3.61 -35.74 1.59
C GLU A 86 -3.49 -35.36 0.11
N ILE A 87 -2.32 -34.85 -0.27
CA ILE A 87 -1.99 -34.41 -1.62
C ILE A 87 -1.91 -35.59 -2.59
N ILE A 88 -1.48 -36.78 -2.13
CA ILE A 88 -1.27 -37.94 -3.00
C ILE A 88 -2.59 -38.48 -3.59
N GLU A 89 -3.69 -38.35 -2.85
CA GLU A 89 -5.02 -38.82 -3.23
C GLU A 89 -5.79 -37.80 -4.10
N MET A 90 -5.25 -36.59 -4.26
CA MET A 90 -5.88 -35.52 -5.05
C MET A 90 -5.68 -35.70 -6.56
N SER A 91 -6.66 -35.24 -7.33
CA SER A 91 -6.47 -35.04 -8.78
C SER A 91 -5.38 -34.00 -9.05
N SER A 92 -4.69 -34.11 -10.19
CA SER A 92 -3.60 -33.20 -10.55
C SER A 92 -3.95 -31.71 -10.44
N ASN A 93 -5.15 -31.32 -10.88
CA ASN A 93 -5.58 -29.91 -10.83
C ASN A 93 -5.84 -29.48 -9.39
N THR A 94 -6.57 -30.28 -8.62
CA THR A 94 -6.87 -30.02 -7.21
C THR A 94 -5.59 -29.89 -6.37
N ARG A 95 -4.63 -30.79 -6.60
CA ARG A 95 -3.32 -30.75 -5.96
C ARG A 95 -2.56 -29.46 -6.26
N ASN A 96 -2.47 -29.07 -7.53
CA ASN A 96 -1.72 -27.88 -7.92
C ASN A 96 -2.32 -26.59 -7.33
N GLU A 97 -3.65 -26.50 -7.31
CA GLU A 97 -4.36 -25.38 -6.66
C GLU A 97 -4.13 -25.34 -5.14
N PHE A 98 -4.18 -26.50 -4.48
CA PHE A 98 -3.94 -26.62 -3.04
C PHE A 98 -2.50 -26.22 -2.68
N ILE A 99 -1.51 -26.75 -3.39
CA ILE A 99 -0.09 -26.43 -3.21
C ILE A 99 0.13 -24.92 -3.38
N TRP A 100 -0.37 -24.33 -4.47
CA TRP A 100 -0.23 -22.89 -4.72
C TRP A 100 -0.82 -22.07 -3.56
N LYS A 101 -2.02 -22.41 -3.10
CA LYS A 101 -2.68 -21.73 -1.99
C LYS A 101 -1.83 -21.78 -0.71
N LYS A 102 -1.32 -22.95 -0.33
CA LYS A 102 -0.46 -23.12 0.86
C LYS A 102 0.83 -22.31 0.76
N MET A 103 1.45 -22.30 -0.41
CA MET A 103 2.67 -21.52 -0.65
C MET A 103 2.42 -20.01 -0.56
N VAL A 104 1.30 -19.51 -1.09
CA VAL A 104 0.93 -18.10 -0.98
C VAL A 104 0.64 -17.71 0.47
N GLU A 105 -0.15 -18.51 1.21
CA GLU A 105 -0.43 -18.29 2.64
C GLU A 105 0.88 -18.21 3.46
N ALA A 106 1.84 -19.09 3.18
CA ALA A 106 3.15 -19.08 3.81
C ALA A 106 3.98 -17.84 3.45
N SER A 107 3.85 -17.32 2.22
CA SER A 107 4.51 -16.10 1.76
C SER A 107 3.96 -14.84 2.45
N GLU A 108 2.65 -14.76 2.67
CA GLU A 108 1.99 -13.62 3.34
C GLU A 108 2.35 -13.55 4.83
N SER A 109 2.50 -14.70 5.49
CA SER A 109 2.90 -14.79 6.91
C SER A 109 4.34 -14.33 7.22
N GLY A 110 5.11 -13.93 6.20
CA GLY A 110 6.46 -13.38 6.35
C GLY A 110 6.54 -11.85 6.18
N ALA A 111 5.43 -11.18 5.86
CA ALA A 111 5.38 -9.73 5.66
C ALA A 111 5.19 -8.93 6.96
N GLU A 112 5.14 -9.59 8.11
CA GLU A 112 5.16 -8.97 9.44
C GLU A 112 6.61 -8.80 9.91
N GLY A 113 7.30 -7.78 9.40
CA GLY A 113 8.67 -7.44 9.78
C GLY A 113 8.99 -5.98 9.52
#